data_AF-A0A6P0RUX1-F1
#
_entry.id   AF-A0A6P0RUX1-F1
#
_cell.length_a   1.000
_cell.length_b   1.000
_cell.length_c   1.000
_cell.angle_alpha   90.00
_cell.angle_beta   90.00
_cell.angle_gamma   90.00
#
_symmetry.space_group_name_H-M   'P 1'
#
loop_
_entity.id
_entity.type
_entity.pdbx_description
1 polymer ?
#
loop_
_entity_poly.entity_id
_entity_poly.type
_entity_poly.pdbx_seq_one_letter_code
_entity_poly.pdbx_strand_id
1 'polypeptide(L)'
;EGSFKASTANALTFEDGSVFSAVNPGNSSVLTISVPLGLQYGTNQTGVITNRANLSAGQDLTLSAGNLDLQGQLLAVGDMTLEAQDTVQIRDSGTAPFIAAAGGQLLVQGNQAVDIFALNHPDSGLFSGGDMVLRSASPVLGDAHYWSGGSFRIEQLDGNLGGLESPNDPVVRANGDVIFDSYEGASLHIFAGGSVEISDFIEITGPDPVNGLQETVTLSDGTTIAIDGINEPTVDIRAGLDPAQIGVPFLSGAGDFLPGLNDLVPPTSADITIGKITNNGGKVFLTNQYQPNLLLDTFNGIIVREIDATATDDLGGGSVIIDSRSLAILNGTVDVSASDVSGTFFGNGGDVKLIAEGDIILNRGADISSNGLLGGNIIFNSKDEISIAESFIGSRTHTNVVGVTGGEIQVTANSFSLTEGSTLATITSGAGDAGAVKIAATDLVRLDGESNGGTPSRIFSRVNPAAEGNSGGTELTTSTLELFNGAQVSGSTEGVGDGGTVKITATNSVRLDGESSNGLLVVYSARLIRKLRATPGESS
;
A
#
# COMPACT_ATOMS: atom_id res chain seq x y z
N GLU A 1 -13.12 -40.31 -3.39
CA GLU A 1 -13.01 -40.43 -1.92
C GLU A 1 -11.57 -40.58 -1.40
N GLY A 2 -10.57 -40.88 -2.23
CA GLY A 2 -9.18 -41.01 -1.76
C GLY A 2 -8.29 -39.84 -2.19
N SER A 3 -7.10 -39.78 -1.59
CA SER A 3 -6.02 -38.89 -2.01
C SER A 3 -5.34 -39.39 -3.29
N PHE A 4 -4.74 -38.49 -4.06
CA PHE A 4 -3.93 -38.81 -5.24
C PHE A 4 -2.50 -38.30 -5.03
N LYS A 5 -1.51 -39.18 -5.21
CA LYS A 5 -0.07 -38.81 -5.17
C LYS A 5 0.64 -39.31 -6.43
N ALA A 6 1.36 -38.43 -7.11
CA ALA A 6 2.22 -38.79 -8.23
C ALA A 6 3.63 -38.21 -8.03
N SER A 7 4.65 -39.01 -8.39
CA SER A 7 6.03 -38.54 -8.33
C SER A 7 6.92 -39.15 -9.42
N THR A 8 7.97 -38.42 -9.79
CA THR A 8 9.05 -38.90 -10.67
C THR A 8 10.26 -39.46 -9.90
N ALA A 9 10.19 -39.51 -8.56
CA ALA A 9 11.22 -40.07 -7.71
C ALA A 9 11.57 -41.52 -8.07
N ASN A 10 12.83 -41.91 -7.85
CA ASN A 10 13.28 -43.28 -8.12
C ASN A 10 12.82 -44.26 -7.06
N ALA A 11 12.54 -43.78 -5.85
CA ALA A 11 12.09 -44.62 -4.74
C ALA A 11 11.31 -43.86 -3.66
N LEU A 12 10.55 -44.61 -2.86
CA LEU A 12 9.89 -44.20 -1.63
C LEU A 12 10.58 -44.89 -0.46
N THR A 13 10.88 -44.15 0.60
CA THR A 13 11.41 -44.71 1.86
C THR A 13 10.31 -44.73 2.92
N PHE A 14 10.19 -45.80 3.70
CA PHE A 14 9.19 -45.96 4.76
C PHE A 14 9.84 -45.92 6.15
N GLU A 15 9.01 -45.75 7.18
CA GLU A 15 9.46 -45.59 8.58
C GLU A 15 10.23 -46.81 9.12
N ASP A 16 9.86 -48.00 8.66
CA ASP A 16 10.54 -49.26 8.98
C ASP A 16 11.88 -49.45 8.25
N GLY A 17 12.32 -48.44 7.47
CA GLY A 17 13.53 -48.45 6.67
C GLY A 17 13.40 -49.21 5.34
N SER A 18 12.22 -49.76 5.03
CA SER A 18 11.98 -50.40 3.73
C SER A 18 11.93 -49.35 2.61
N VAL A 19 12.29 -49.77 1.40
CA VAL A 19 12.33 -48.91 0.22
C VAL A 19 11.56 -49.56 -0.90
N PHE A 20 10.59 -48.83 -1.47
CA PHE A 20 10.00 -49.18 -2.75
C PHE A 20 10.75 -48.46 -3.86
N SER A 21 11.36 -49.19 -4.79
CA SER A 21 12.12 -48.65 -5.91
C SER A 21 11.34 -48.76 -7.21
N ALA A 22 11.04 -47.63 -7.85
CA ALA A 22 10.43 -47.58 -9.17
C ALA A 22 11.41 -48.01 -10.30
N VAL A 23 12.72 -47.92 -10.06
CA VAL A 23 13.75 -48.36 -11.02
C VAL A 23 14.10 -49.85 -10.89
N ASN A 24 13.89 -50.44 -9.71
CA ASN A 24 14.12 -51.87 -9.45
C ASN A 24 12.93 -52.50 -8.68
N PRO A 25 11.73 -52.55 -9.26
CA PRO A 25 10.52 -52.97 -8.55
C PRO A 25 10.56 -54.43 -8.09
N GLY A 26 11.28 -55.31 -8.80
CA GLY A 26 11.41 -56.73 -8.44
C GLY A 26 12.16 -57.00 -7.14
N ASN A 27 12.92 -56.02 -6.63
CA ASN A 27 13.64 -56.10 -5.35
C ASN A 27 12.93 -55.31 -4.23
N SER A 28 11.74 -54.77 -4.51
CA SER A 28 11.01 -53.89 -3.60
C SER A 28 10.00 -54.68 -2.76
N SER A 29 9.89 -54.32 -1.48
CA SER A 29 8.81 -54.78 -0.62
C SER A 29 7.52 -54.04 -0.99
N VAL A 30 6.46 -54.77 -1.37
CA VAL A 30 5.18 -54.21 -1.86
C VAL A 30 4.10 -54.20 -0.76
N LEU A 31 4.44 -54.62 0.47
CA LEU A 31 3.45 -54.82 1.54
C LEU A 31 3.85 -54.06 2.81
N THR A 32 3.85 -52.73 2.70
CA THR A 32 3.91 -51.83 3.86
C THR A 32 2.64 -50.98 3.89
N ILE A 33 1.96 -50.98 5.04
CA ILE A 33 0.72 -50.19 5.28
C ILE A 33 1.07 -48.80 5.84
N SER A 34 2.36 -48.47 5.94
CA SER A 34 2.87 -47.23 6.56
C SER A 34 2.99 -46.09 5.55
N VAL A 35 2.92 -44.86 6.07
CA VAL A 35 3.17 -43.64 5.30
C VAL A 35 4.67 -43.55 4.96
N PRO A 36 5.07 -43.21 3.72
CA PRO A 36 6.47 -42.98 3.38
C PRO A 36 7.08 -41.84 4.21
N LEU A 37 8.32 -42.00 4.69
CA LEU A 37 9.12 -40.94 5.28
C LEU A 37 9.53 -39.87 4.26
N GLY A 38 9.73 -40.26 2.99
CA GLY A 38 10.14 -39.31 1.96
C GLY A 38 10.41 -39.93 0.58
N LEU A 39 10.50 -39.04 -0.40
CA LEU A 39 10.85 -39.34 -1.78
C LEU A 39 12.37 -39.35 -1.97
N GLN A 40 12.87 -40.31 -2.74
CA GLN A 40 14.29 -40.42 -3.07
C GLN A 40 14.50 -40.15 -4.56
N TYR A 41 15.06 -38.98 -4.84
CA TYR A 41 15.48 -38.57 -6.17
C TYR A 41 16.94 -38.99 -6.35
N GLY A 42 17.21 -39.82 -7.36
CA GLY A 42 18.58 -40.19 -7.74
C GLY A 42 19.35 -38.99 -8.31
N THR A 43 20.61 -39.22 -8.70
CA THR A 43 21.45 -38.18 -9.31
C THR A 43 20.86 -37.73 -10.66
N ASN A 44 20.63 -36.43 -10.84
CA ASN A 44 20.12 -35.77 -12.07
C ASN A 44 18.69 -36.18 -12.49
N GLN A 45 17.70 -36.01 -11.62
CA GLN A 45 16.28 -36.24 -11.95
C GLN A 45 15.66 -35.03 -12.66
N THR A 46 15.43 -35.16 -13.97
CA THR A 46 14.73 -34.15 -14.81
C THR A 46 13.29 -34.57 -15.12
N GLY A 47 12.73 -35.53 -14.39
CA GLY A 47 11.39 -36.07 -14.66
C GLY A 47 10.33 -34.98 -14.56
N VAL A 48 9.46 -34.89 -15.58
CA VAL A 48 8.36 -33.93 -15.65
C VAL A 48 7.04 -34.64 -15.38
N ILE A 49 6.19 -34.06 -14.52
CA ILE A 49 4.75 -34.40 -14.51
C ILE A 49 4.01 -33.34 -15.30
N THR A 50 3.28 -33.77 -16.33
CA THR A 50 2.46 -32.88 -17.16
C THR A 50 0.98 -33.12 -16.88
N ASN A 51 0.23 -32.07 -16.53
CA ASN A 51 -1.22 -32.11 -16.46
C ASN A 51 -1.84 -31.28 -17.61
N ARG A 52 -2.63 -31.92 -18.47
CA ARG A 52 -3.42 -31.27 -19.55
C ARG A 52 -4.92 -31.49 -19.42
N ALA A 53 -5.35 -32.20 -18.38
CA ALA A 53 -6.73 -32.65 -18.19
C ALA A 53 -7.26 -32.18 -16.84
N ASN A 54 -8.46 -32.62 -16.49
CA ASN A 54 -9.05 -32.38 -15.19
C ASN A 54 -8.70 -33.56 -14.27
N LEU A 55 -7.93 -33.28 -13.23
CA LEU A 55 -7.56 -34.24 -12.20
C LEU A 55 -8.23 -33.83 -10.88
N SER A 56 -9.15 -34.66 -10.39
CA SER A 56 -9.83 -34.46 -9.11
C SER A 56 -9.48 -35.56 -8.11
N ALA A 57 -9.09 -35.15 -6.91
CA ALA A 57 -8.90 -36.01 -5.75
C ALA A 57 -10.04 -35.79 -4.75
N GLY A 58 -10.52 -36.88 -4.14
CA GLY A 58 -11.59 -36.78 -3.13
C GLY A 58 -11.09 -36.44 -1.73
N GLN A 59 -9.78 -36.28 -1.56
CA GLN A 59 -9.05 -35.83 -0.36
C GLN A 59 -7.86 -35.01 -0.87
N ASP A 60 -6.64 -35.27 -0.40
CA ASP A 60 -5.44 -34.53 -0.78
C ASP A 60 -4.93 -34.86 -2.20
N LEU A 61 -4.29 -33.89 -2.84
CA LEU A 61 -3.59 -34.04 -4.11
C LEU A 61 -2.12 -33.63 -3.97
N THR A 62 -1.19 -34.54 -4.26
CA THR A 62 0.25 -34.26 -4.28
C THR A 62 0.87 -34.59 -5.62
N LEU A 63 1.52 -33.62 -6.26
CA LEU A 63 2.42 -33.83 -7.40
C LEU A 63 3.83 -33.42 -6.96
N SER A 64 4.79 -34.35 -6.97
CA SER A 64 6.19 -34.05 -6.61
C SER A 64 7.15 -34.57 -7.68
N ALA A 65 7.87 -33.69 -8.37
CA ALA A 65 8.69 -34.08 -9.52
C ALA A 65 10.02 -33.31 -9.63
N GLY A 66 10.84 -33.63 -10.62
CA GLY A 66 11.92 -32.73 -11.05
C GLY A 66 11.34 -31.40 -11.53
N ASN A 67 10.35 -31.46 -12.42
CA ASN A 67 9.58 -30.31 -12.91
C ASN A 67 8.08 -30.62 -12.98
N LEU A 68 7.23 -29.60 -12.85
CA LEU A 68 5.79 -29.68 -13.11
C LEU A 68 5.42 -28.79 -14.30
N ASP A 69 4.65 -29.31 -15.27
CA ASP A 69 4.04 -28.56 -16.38
C ASP A 69 2.52 -28.71 -16.33
N LEU A 70 1.83 -27.69 -15.82
CA LEU A 70 0.44 -27.77 -15.41
C LEU A 70 -0.42 -26.80 -16.24
N GLN A 71 -1.32 -27.34 -17.07
CA GLN A 71 -2.16 -26.56 -17.99
C GLN A 71 -3.63 -26.99 -18.01
N GLY A 72 -3.99 -27.94 -17.15
CA GLY A 72 -5.36 -28.41 -16.97
C GLY A 72 -5.94 -27.96 -15.63
N GLN A 73 -6.94 -28.67 -15.14
CA GLN A 73 -7.54 -28.40 -13.83
C GLN A 73 -7.05 -29.40 -12.79
N LEU A 74 -6.77 -28.91 -11.59
CA LEU A 74 -6.37 -29.68 -10.41
C LEU A 74 -7.35 -29.36 -9.30
N LEU A 75 -8.03 -30.39 -8.78
CA LEU A 75 -9.03 -30.25 -7.72
C LEU A 75 -8.72 -31.21 -6.57
N ALA A 76 -8.74 -30.71 -5.34
CA ALA A 76 -8.58 -31.50 -4.12
C ALA A 76 -9.64 -31.10 -3.09
N VAL A 77 -10.32 -32.06 -2.48
CA VAL A 77 -11.22 -31.78 -1.34
C VAL A 77 -10.44 -31.42 -0.08
N GLY A 78 -9.24 -31.99 0.09
CA GLY A 78 -8.30 -31.68 1.17
C GLY A 78 -7.21 -30.73 0.72
N ASP A 79 -5.98 -31.01 1.14
CA ASP A 79 -4.81 -30.19 0.84
C ASP A 79 -4.28 -30.47 -0.57
N MET A 80 -3.67 -29.45 -1.19
CA MET A 80 -2.96 -29.59 -2.46
C MET A 80 -1.49 -29.19 -2.32
N THR A 81 -0.61 -30.06 -2.81
CA THR A 81 0.84 -29.82 -2.85
C THR A 81 1.38 -30.04 -4.25
N LEU A 82 1.91 -28.97 -4.85
CA LEU A 82 2.54 -28.96 -6.16
C LEU A 82 4.02 -28.63 -5.97
N GLU A 83 4.87 -29.65 -5.98
CA GLU A 83 6.29 -29.52 -5.65
C GLU A 83 7.19 -29.94 -6.81
N ALA A 84 8.18 -29.10 -7.14
CA ALA A 84 9.23 -29.39 -8.09
C ALA A 84 10.62 -29.17 -7.47
N GLN A 85 11.55 -30.07 -7.78
CA GLN A 85 12.97 -29.88 -7.43
C GLN A 85 13.65 -28.77 -8.25
N ASP A 86 13.04 -28.36 -9.36
CA ASP A 86 13.50 -27.28 -10.22
C ASP A 86 12.38 -26.26 -10.41
N THR A 87 11.49 -26.46 -11.40
CA THR A 87 10.44 -25.50 -11.74
C THR A 87 9.04 -26.06 -11.65
N VAL A 88 8.12 -25.28 -11.07
CA VAL A 88 6.68 -25.44 -11.28
C VAL A 88 6.22 -24.45 -12.33
N GLN A 89 5.80 -24.94 -13.48
CA GLN A 89 5.24 -24.12 -14.56
C GLN A 89 3.72 -24.31 -14.65
N ILE A 90 2.99 -23.20 -14.61
CA ILE A 90 1.53 -23.13 -14.75
C ILE A 90 1.19 -22.26 -15.95
N ARG A 91 0.33 -22.76 -16.85
CA ARG A 91 -0.12 -22.02 -18.04
C ARG A 91 -1.60 -22.20 -18.29
N ASP A 92 -2.28 -21.13 -18.69
CA ASP A 92 -3.62 -21.20 -19.27
C ASP A 92 -3.62 -20.83 -20.77
N SER A 93 -4.81 -20.68 -21.34
CA SER A 93 -5.01 -20.15 -22.69
C SER A 93 -6.36 -19.45 -22.78
N GLY A 94 -6.55 -18.57 -23.77
CA GLY A 94 -7.82 -17.89 -23.99
C GLY A 94 -9.04 -18.79 -24.24
N THR A 95 -8.84 -20.10 -24.44
CA THR A 95 -9.94 -21.08 -24.61
C THR A 95 -10.02 -22.15 -23.52
N ALA A 96 -9.00 -22.25 -22.65
CA ALA A 96 -8.92 -23.28 -21.63
C ALA A 96 -8.30 -22.67 -20.36
N PRO A 97 -9.06 -22.54 -19.27
CA PRO A 97 -8.54 -22.02 -18.02
C PRO A 97 -7.62 -23.02 -17.33
N PHE A 98 -6.66 -22.50 -16.58
CA PHE A 98 -5.97 -23.25 -15.55
C PHE A 98 -6.67 -23.01 -14.21
N ILE A 99 -7.06 -24.08 -13.51
CA ILE A 99 -7.69 -23.97 -12.18
C ILE A 99 -6.95 -24.92 -11.24
N ALA A 100 -6.39 -24.40 -10.16
CA ALA A 100 -5.96 -25.20 -9.01
C ALA A 100 -6.83 -24.85 -7.81
N ALA A 101 -7.68 -25.77 -7.36
CA ALA A 101 -8.56 -25.56 -6.21
C ALA A 101 -8.37 -26.63 -5.14
N ALA A 102 -8.00 -26.19 -3.93
CA ALA A 102 -7.87 -27.02 -2.74
C ALA A 102 -8.96 -26.66 -1.72
N GLY A 103 -9.60 -27.65 -1.13
CA GLY A 103 -10.54 -27.45 -0.03
C GLY A 103 -9.86 -27.12 1.29
N GLY A 104 -8.61 -27.58 1.47
CA GLY A 104 -7.71 -27.22 2.56
C GLY A 104 -6.65 -26.22 2.10
N GLN A 105 -5.39 -26.47 2.44
CA GLN A 105 -4.24 -25.62 2.10
C GLN A 105 -3.74 -25.86 0.67
N LEU A 106 -3.11 -24.85 0.08
CA LEU A 106 -2.43 -24.95 -1.22
C LEU A 106 -0.96 -24.55 -1.08
N LEU A 107 -0.05 -25.48 -1.36
CA LEU A 107 1.38 -25.23 -1.51
C LEU A 107 1.79 -25.39 -2.97
N VAL A 108 2.41 -24.35 -3.53
CA VAL A 108 3.10 -24.40 -4.83
C VAL A 108 4.57 -24.10 -4.60
N GLN A 109 5.46 -25.07 -4.84
CA GLN A 109 6.88 -24.93 -4.56
C GLN A 109 7.72 -25.42 -5.74
N GLY A 110 8.62 -24.56 -6.22
CA GLY A 110 9.71 -24.94 -7.11
C GLY A 110 11.03 -24.53 -6.49
N ASN A 111 11.97 -25.46 -6.30
CA ASN A 111 13.21 -25.13 -5.59
C ASN A 111 14.12 -24.15 -6.34
N GLN A 112 13.93 -23.95 -7.64
CA GLN A 112 14.60 -22.90 -8.41
C GLN A 112 13.64 -21.80 -8.83
N ALA A 113 12.46 -22.17 -9.32
CA ALA A 113 11.47 -21.22 -9.82
C ALA A 113 10.03 -21.72 -9.67
N VAL A 114 9.12 -20.77 -9.44
CA VAL A 114 7.68 -20.93 -9.67
C VAL A 114 7.30 -19.93 -10.75
N ASP A 115 6.70 -20.43 -11.83
CA ASP A 115 6.40 -19.69 -13.06
C ASP A 115 4.92 -19.89 -13.43
N ILE A 116 4.09 -18.93 -13.05
CA ILE A 116 2.64 -18.93 -13.23
C ILE A 116 2.27 -17.87 -14.26
N PHE A 117 1.55 -18.29 -15.30
CA PHE A 117 0.87 -17.39 -16.22
C PHE A 117 -0.53 -17.92 -16.50
N ALA A 118 -1.50 -17.40 -15.74
CA ALA A 118 -2.88 -17.85 -15.68
C ALA A 118 -3.86 -16.65 -15.74
N LEU A 119 -3.56 -15.67 -16.59
CA LEU A 119 -4.38 -14.47 -16.82
C LEU A 119 -4.96 -14.39 -18.25
N ASN A 120 -4.80 -15.43 -19.09
CA ASN A 120 -5.39 -15.41 -20.44
C ASN A 120 -6.87 -15.81 -20.47
N HIS A 121 -7.40 -16.34 -19.37
CA HIS A 121 -8.80 -16.74 -19.23
C HIS A 121 -9.40 -16.20 -17.93
N PRO A 122 -10.62 -15.64 -17.93
CA PRO A 122 -11.23 -15.03 -16.73
C PRO A 122 -11.48 -16.01 -15.58
N ASP A 123 -11.69 -17.29 -15.90
CA ASP A 123 -11.89 -18.35 -14.90
C ASP A 123 -10.57 -18.96 -14.37
N SER A 124 -9.42 -18.54 -14.89
CA SER A 124 -8.13 -19.06 -14.42
C SER A 124 -7.80 -18.53 -13.02
N GLY A 125 -7.13 -19.36 -12.23
CA GLY A 125 -6.66 -18.94 -10.91
C GLY A 125 -6.25 -20.07 -9.99
N LEU A 126 -5.76 -19.67 -8.82
CA LEU A 126 -5.40 -20.55 -7.71
C LEU A 126 -6.31 -20.26 -6.53
N PHE A 127 -6.86 -21.31 -5.94
CA PHE A 127 -7.92 -21.24 -4.94
C PHE A 127 -7.61 -22.19 -3.78
N SER A 128 -7.64 -21.68 -2.56
CA SER A 128 -7.38 -22.44 -1.33
C SER A 128 -8.49 -22.19 -0.31
N GLY A 129 -9.01 -23.23 0.33
CA GLY A 129 -9.96 -23.10 1.44
C GLY A 129 -9.30 -22.68 2.74
N GLY A 130 -8.01 -22.97 2.91
CA GLY A 130 -7.14 -22.50 3.99
C GLY A 130 -6.04 -21.59 3.45
N ASP A 131 -4.85 -21.69 4.03
CA ASP A 131 -3.69 -20.89 3.63
C ASP A 131 -3.21 -21.26 2.22
N MET A 132 -2.62 -20.28 1.54
CA MET A 132 -1.94 -20.45 0.27
C MET A 132 -0.50 -19.98 0.39
N VAL A 133 0.43 -20.84 0.01
CA VAL A 133 1.87 -20.54 0.03
C VAL A 133 2.46 -20.81 -1.35
N LEU A 134 3.08 -19.80 -1.95
CA LEU A 134 3.96 -19.95 -3.11
C LEU A 134 5.41 -19.87 -2.63
N ARG A 135 6.24 -20.85 -2.96
CA ARG A 135 7.60 -20.96 -2.42
C ARG A 135 8.65 -21.21 -3.50
N SER A 136 9.70 -20.39 -3.52
CA SER A 136 10.77 -20.47 -4.51
C SER A 136 12.07 -19.84 -4.01
N ALA A 137 13.22 -20.29 -4.52
CA ALA A 137 14.50 -19.65 -4.22
C ALA A 137 14.68 -18.30 -4.93
N SER A 138 14.03 -18.13 -6.09
CA SER A 138 13.92 -16.86 -6.83
C SER A 138 12.52 -16.26 -6.62
N PRO A 139 12.31 -14.96 -6.88
CA PRO A 139 10.96 -14.39 -6.90
C PRO A 139 9.98 -15.24 -7.72
N VAL A 140 8.74 -15.34 -7.23
CA VAL A 140 7.68 -16.11 -7.89
C VAL A 140 7.14 -15.28 -9.04
N LEU A 141 7.23 -15.78 -10.28
CA LEU A 141 6.49 -15.20 -11.40
C LEU A 141 5.03 -15.61 -11.26
N GLY A 142 4.16 -14.66 -10.94
CA GLY A 142 2.87 -14.91 -10.32
C GLY A 142 1.69 -14.25 -11.02
N ASP A 143 1.67 -14.21 -12.35
CA ASP A 143 0.56 -13.69 -13.15
C ASP A 143 -0.70 -14.57 -13.00
N ALA A 144 -1.51 -14.33 -11.97
CA ALA A 144 -2.76 -15.03 -11.74
C ALA A 144 -3.71 -14.26 -10.81
N HIS A 145 -4.96 -14.72 -10.76
CA HIS A 145 -5.87 -14.41 -9.67
C HIS A 145 -5.73 -15.44 -8.55
N TYR A 146 -5.60 -14.95 -7.32
CA TYR A 146 -5.46 -15.76 -6.11
C TYR A 146 -6.64 -15.54 -5.18
N TRP A 147 -7.15 -16.64 -4.62
CA TRP A 147 -8.12 -16.60 -3.54
C TRP A 147 -7.76 -17.60 -2.45
N SER A 148 -7.63 -17.12 -1.21
CA SER A 148 -7.35 -17.95 -0.04
C SER A 148 -8.40 -17.72 1.05
N GLY A 149 -8.96 -18.81 1.58
CA GLY A 149 -9.82 -18.79 2.75
C GLY A 149 -9.05 -18.53 4.05
N GLY A 150 -7.73 -18.70 4.03
CA GLY A 150 -6.79 -18.29 5.08
C GLY A 150 -5.89 -17.16 4.60
N SER A 151 -4.60 -17.27 4.91
CA SER A 151 -3.57 -16.29 4.56
C SER A 151 -2.89 -16.62 3.23
N PHE A 152 -2.45 -15.60 2.50
CA PHE A 152 -1.63 -15.72 1.30
C PHE A 152 -0.19 -15.33 1.62
N ARG A 153 0.78 -16.21 1.30
CA ARG A 153 2.21 -15.98 1.57
C ARG A 153 3.08 -16.31 0.37
N ILE A 154 4.14 -15.52 0.20
CA ILE A 154 5.26 -15.86 -0.67
C ILE A 154 6.50 -16.09 0.19
N GLU A 155 7.17 -17.22 -0.03
CA GLU A 155 8.28 -17.67 0.82
C GLU A 155 9.50 -18.10 0.00
N GLN A 156 10.68 -17.99 0.62
CA GLN A 156 11.89 -18.69 0.23
C GLN A 156 11.89 -20.12 0.79
N LEU A 157 12.82 -20.96 0.32
CA LEU A 157 12.92 -22.36 0.74
C LEU A 157 13.24 -22.57 2.22
N ASP A 158 13.77 -21.55 2.89
CA ASP A 158 14.06 -21.54 4.32
C ASP A 158 12.91 -21.00 5.18
N GLY A 159 11.79 -20.60 4.56
CA GLY A 159 10.62 -20.02 5.21
C GLY A 159 10.69 -18.52 5.45
N ASN A 160 11.77 -17.84 5.04
CA ASN A 160 11.78 -16.38 4.99
C ASN A 160 10.82 -15.87 3.90
N LEU A 161 10.47 -14.59 3.93
CA LEU A 161 9.61 -14.00 2.90
C LEU A 161 10.32 -13.99 1.54
N GLY A 162 9.55 -14.22 0.48
CA GLY A 162 10.00 -14.15 -0.91
C GLY A 162 9.29 -13.04 -1.68
N GLY A 163 9.85 -12.69 -2.85
CA GLY A 163 9.27 -11.69 -3.75
C GLY A 163 8.26 -12.27 -4.73
N LEU A 164 7.32 -11.43 -5.16
CA LEU A 164 6.34 -11.69 -6.22
C LEU A 164 6.67 -10.81 -7.43
N GLU A 165 6.78 -11.43 -8.61
CA GLU A 165 6.93 -10.72 -9.88
C GLU A 165 5.71 -10.98 -10.76
N SER A 166 5.10 -9.93 -11.32
CA SER A 166 3.88 -10.07 -12.12
C SER A 166 3.86 -9.07 -13.27
N PRO A 167 4.32 -9.44 -14.47
CA PRO A 167 4.26 -8.57 -15.65
C PRO A 167 2.86 -8.03 -16.00
N ASN A 168 1.79 -8.68 -15.54
CA ASN A 168 0.40 -8.26 -15.64
C ASN A 168 -0.22 -8.16 -14.24
N ASP A 169 -1.40 -7.53 -14.09
CA ASP A 169 -1.97 -7.24 -12.77
C ASP A 169 -2.40 -8.53 -12.04
N PRO A 170 -1.76 -8.90 -10.92
CA PRO A 170 -2.29 -9.95 -10.08
C PRO A 170 -3.41 -9.37 -9.21
N VAL A 171 -4.37 -10.24 -8.88
CA VAL A 171 -5.40 -9.92 -7.90
C VAL A 171 -5.31 -10.91 -6.77
N VAL A 172 -4.94 -10.42 -5.58
CA VAL A 172 -4.81 -11.24 -4.37
C VAL A 172 -6.03 -11.01 -3.48
N ARG A 173 -6.75 -12.10 -3.19
CA ARG A 173 -7.86 -12.13 -2.22
C ARG A 173 -7.52 -13.12 -1.12
N ALA A 174 -7.56 -12.67 0.13
CA ALA A 174 -7.35 -13.52 1.29
C ALA A 174 -8.36 -13.16 2.38
N ASN A 175 -8.98 -14.16 3.00
CA ASN A 175 -9.80 -13.93 4.20
C ASN A 175 -8.93 -13.66 5.44
N GLY A 176 -7.70 -14.16 5.44
CA GLY A 176 -6.67 -13.88 6.43
C GLY A 176 -5.68 -12.80 5.97
N ASP A 177 -4.41 -13.00 6.31
CA ASP A 177 -3.35 -12.02 6.07
C ASP A 177 -2.70 -12.21 4.69
N VAL A 178 -2.10 -11.15 4.14
CA VAL A 178 -1.31 -11.18 2.90
C VAL A 178 0.11 -10.72 3.21
N ILE A 179 1.08 -11.63 3.07
CA ILE A 179 2.44 -11.40 3.61
C ILE A 179 3.51 -11.88 2.62
N PHE A 180 4.36 -10.98 2.16
CA PHE A 180 5.51 -11.29 1.30
C PHE A 180 6.58 -10.19 1.37
N ASP A 181 7.74 -10.42 0.74
CA ASP A 181 8.90 -9.53 0.89
C ASP A 181 8.81 -8.31 -0.02
N SER A 182 8.60 -8.55 -1.32
CA SER A 182 8.63 -7.52 -2.35
C SER A 182 7.68 -7.83 -3.50
N TYR A 183 7.36 -6.80 -4.28
CA TYR A 183 6.61 -6.89 -5.53
C TYR A 183 7.26 -6.09 -6.65
N GLU A 184 7.36 -6.67 -7.84
CA GLU A 184 7.70 -5.96 -9.09
C GLU A 184 6.73 -6.39 -10.19
N GLY A 185 6.07 -5.44 -10.85
CA GLY A 185 5.08 -5.83 -11.85
C GLY A 185 4.23 -4.69 -12.40
N ALA A 186 3.15 -5.02 -13.10
CA ALA A 186 2.09 -4.07 -13.40
C ALA A 186 1.33 -3.70 -12.11
N SER A 187 0.18 -3.02 -12.18
CA SER A 187 -0.58 -2.62 -11.00
C SER A 187 -0.81 -3.78 -10.02
N LEU A 188 -0.91 -3.47 -8.74
CA LEU A 188 -1.08 -4.45 -7.65
C LEU A 188 -2.39 -4.21 -6.93
N HIS A 189 -3.20 -5.26 -6.81
CA HIS A 189 -4.45 -5.22 -6.08
C HIS A 189 -4.52 -6.30 -4.99
N ILE A 190 -4.64 -5.88 -3.74
CA ILE A 190 -4.71 -6.75 -2.55
C ILE A 190 -5.97 -6.45 -1.74
N PHE A 191 -6.71 -7.52 -1.47
CA PHE A 191 -7.92 -7.49 -0.65
C PHE A 191 -7.76 -8.53 0.45
N ALA A 192 -7.41 -8.08 1.64
CA ALA A 192 -7.17 -8.90 2.80
C ALA A 192 -8.26 -8.69 3.85
N GLY A 193 -8.81 -9.78 4.37
CA GLY A 193 -9.67 -9.77 5.55
C GLY A 193 -8.85 -9.50 6.81
N GLY A 194 -7.55 -9.84 6.79
CA GLY A 194 -6.55 -9.56 7.82
C GLY A 194 -5.58 -8.44 7.44
N SER A 195 -4.34 -8.53 7.94
CA SER A 195 -3.29 -7.53 7.67
C SER A 195 -2.61 -7.73 6.32
N VAL A 196 -1.94 -6.68 5.86
CA VAL A 196 -1.03 -6.72 4.71
C VAL A 196 0.38 -6.29 5.13
N GLU A 197 1.37 -7.14 4.86
CA GLU A 197 2.78 -6.86 5.11
C GLU A 197 3.60 -7.08 3.83
N ILE A 198 4.21 -6.01 3.33
CA ILE A 198 5.18 -6.04 2.23
C ILE A 198 6.43 -5.30 2.69
N SER A 199 7.42 -6.08 3.13
CA SER A 199 8.50 -5.58 3.98
C SER A 199 9.52 -4.69 3.26
N ASP A 200 9.90 -5.05 2.03
CA ASP A 200 10.99 -4.38 1.31
C ASP A 200 10.47 -3.29 0.36
N PHE A 201 9.92 -3.68 -0.79
CA PHE A 201 9.45 -2.74 -1.80
C PHE A 201 8.27 -3.25 -2.65
N ILE A 202 7.54 -2.29 -3.23
CA ILE A 202 6.58 -2.45 -4.32
C ILE A 202 7.06 -1.57 -5.46
N GLU A 203 7.34 -2.14 -6.63
CA GLU A 203 7.71 -1.43 -7.84
C GLU A 203 6.66 -1.67 -8.94
N ILE A 204 5.91 -0.63 -9.26
CA ILE A 204 4.92 -0.64 -10.34
C ILE A 204 5.56 -0.14 -11.62
N THR A 205 5.48 -0.98 -12.65
CA THR A 205 6.10 -0.77 -13.97
C THR A 205 5.13 -0.19 -15.00
N GLY A 206 3.81 -0.21 -14.72
CA GLY A 206 2.79 0.34 -15.60
C GLY A 206 1.35 -0.06 -15.20
N PRO A 207 0.33 0.38 -15.95
CA PRO A 207 -1.03 -0.17 -15.86
C PRO A 207 -1.12 -1.54 -16.56
N ASP A 208 -2.22 -2.27 -16.37
CA ASP A 208 -2.58 -3.44 -17.19
C ASP A 208 -3.84 -3.16 -18.03
N PRO A 209 -3.68 -2.81 -19.31
CA PRO A 209 -4.80 -2.50 -20.21
C PRO A 209 -5.76 -3.67 -20.48
N VAL A 210 -5.40 -4.90 -20.12
CA VAL A 210 -6.15 -6.11 -20.42
C VAL A 210 -6.95 -6.59 -19.21
N ASN A 211 -6.29 -6.69 -18.04
CA ASN A 211 -6.89 -7.26 -16.83
C ASN A 211 -7.07 -6.26 -15.69
N GLY A 212 -6.68 -4.99 -15.87
CA GLY A 212 -6.71 -3.99 -14.82
C GLY A 212 -8.10 -3.80 -14.19
N LEU A 213 -8.13 -3.64 -12.87
CA LEU A 213 -9.37 -3.42 -12.13
C LEU A 213 -9.84 -1.97 -12.25
N GLN A 214 -11.15 -1.80 -12.45
CA GLN A 214 -11.82 -0.50 -12.39
C GLN A 214 -12.93 -0.52 -11.34
N GLU A 215 -12.88 0.40 -10.38
CA GLU A 215 -13.89 0.51 -9.31
C GLU A 215 -14.03 1.96 -8.84
N THR A 216 -15.15 2.31 -8.22
CA THR A 216 -15.29 3.53 -7.42
C THR A 216 -15.34 3.17 -5.94
N VAL A 217 -14.44 3.76 -5.17
CA VAL A 217 -14.28 3.47 -3.74
C VAL A 217 -14.71 4.70 -2.93
N THR A 218 -15.53 4.48 -1.91
CA THR A 218 -15.91 5.53 -0.93
C THR A 218 -14.97 5.48 0.27
N LEU A 219 -14.33 6.60 0.58
CA LEU A 219 -13.46 6.77 1.73
C LEU A 219 -14.25 7.01 3.02
N SER A 220 -13.59 6.89 4.17
CA SER A 220 -14.18 7.09 5.50
C SER A 220 -14.78 8.49 5.72
N ASP A 221 -14.28 9.51 5.00
CA ASP A 221 -14.81 10.87 5.03
C ASP A 221 -16.01 11.10 4.08
N GLY A 222 -16.48 10.06 3.40
CA GLY A 222 -17.61 10.08 2.48
C GLY A 222 -17.28 10.58 1.07
N THR A 223 -16.03 10.99 0.79
CA THR A 223 -15.59 11.27 -0.58
C THR A 223 -15.35 9.97 -1.36
N THR A 224 -15.30 10.06 -2.69
CA THR A 224 -15.09 8.91 -3.56
C THR A 224 -13.83 9.08 -4.40
N ILE A 225 -13.11 7.99 -4.62
CA ILE A 225 -12.00 7.89 -5.57
C ILE A 225 -12.33 6.85 -6.65
N ALA A 226 -11.71 6.98 -7.81
CA ALA A 226 -11.72 5.94 -8.83
C ALA A 226 -10.42 5.13 -8.73
N ILE A 227 -10.53 3.82 -8.88
CA ILE A 227 -9.44 2.90 -9.17
C ILE A 227 -9.51 2.59 -10.66
N ASP A 228 -8.42 2.77 -11.40
CA ASP A 228 -8.36 2.53 -12.85
C ASP A 228 -7.05 1.86 -13.25
N GLY A 229 -6.84 0.61 -12.84
CA GLY A 229 -5.66 -0.19 -13.20
C GLY A 229 -5.48 -0.43 -14.70
N ILE A 230 -6.52 -0.16 -15.52
CA ILE A 230 -6.47 -0.28 -16.98
C ILE A 230 -5.65 0.86 -17.61
N ASN A 231 -5.82 2.08 -17.11
CA ASN A 231 -5.22 3.28 -17.70
C ASN A 231 -4.20 3.97 -16.79
N GLU A 232 -4.17 3.64 -15.50
CA GLU A 232 -3.33 4.27 -14.49
C GLU A 232 -2.56 3.20 -13.70
N PRO A 233 -1.21 3.28 -13.65
CA PRO A 233 -0.42 2.44 -12.74
C PRO A 233 -0.96 2.52 -11.31
N THR A 234 -1.34 1.38 -10.72
CA THR A 234 -2.10 1.38 -9.46
C THR A 234 -1.48 0.49 -8.39
N VAL A 235 -1.42 1.00 -7.16
CA VAL A 235 -1.30 0.20 -5.94
C VAL A 235 -2.60 0.36 -5.18
N ASP A 236 -3.36 -0.72 -5.02
CA ASP A 236 -4.62 -0.76 -4.28
C ASP A 236 -4.54 -1.84 -3.21
N ILE A 237 -4.31 -1.43 -1.97
CA ILE A 237 -4.15 -2.35 -0.84
C ILE A 237 -5.24 -2.05 0.19
N ARG A 238 -6.08 -3.04 0.41
CA ARG A 238 -7.20 -2.99 1.35
C ARG A 238 -7.06 -4.10 2.39
N ALA A 239 -6.99 -3.73 3.66
CA ALA A 239 -6.82 -4.65 4.78
C ALA A 239 -8.00 -4.61 5.75
N GLY A 240 -8.17 -5.67 6.55
CA GLY A 240 -9.21 -5.73 7.56
C GLY A 240 -10.63 -5.66 7.01
N LEU A 241 -10.85 -6.13 5.77
CA LEU A 241 -12.14 -6.10 5.10
C LEU A 241 -13.15 -7.06 5.77
N ASP A 242 -14.42 -6.69 5.77
CA ASP A 242 -15.49 -7.65 6.09
C ASP A 242 -15.36 -8.86 5.14
N PRO A 243 -15.30 -10.12 5.64
CA PRO A 243 -15.17 -11.31 4.81
C PRO A 243 -16.19 -11.42 3.68
N ALA A 244 -17.39 -10.83 3.83
CA ALA A 244 -18.39 -10.77 2.78
C ALA A 244 -17.95 -9.94 1.56
N GLN A 245 -16.98 -9.03 1.72
CA GLN A 245 -16.47 -8.13 0.68
C GLN A 245 -15.23 -8.66 -0.04
N ILE A 246 -14.50 -9.61 0.55
CA ILE A 246 -13.44 -10.36 -0.16
C ILE A 246 -14.03 -11.11 -1.36
N GLY A 247 -15.30 -11.50 -1.24
CA GLY A 247 -16.04 -12.25 -2.24
C GLY A 247 -15.76 -13.75 -2.16
N VAL A 248 -16.66 -14.53 -2.78
CA VAL A 248 -16.42 -15.96 -3.02
C VAL A 248 -15.65 -16.12 -4.32
N PRO A 249 -14.77 -17.12 -4.43
CA PRO A 249 -14.05 -17.35 -5.68
C PRO A 249 -15.05 -17.72 -6.77
N PHE A 250 -15.03 -16.98 -7.88
CA PHE A 250 -15.83 -17.33 -9.04
C PHE A 250 -15.14 -18.48 -9.77
N LEU A 251 -15.78 -19.66 -9.76
CA LEU A 251 -15.26 -20.86 -10.41
C LEU A 251 -16.30 -21.41 -11.38
N SER A 252 -16.19 -21.02 -12.64
CA SER A 252 -16.96 -21.65 -13.70
C SER A 252 -16.37 -23.05 -13.99
N GLY A 253 -17.17 -24.11 -13.83
CA GLY A 253 -16.78 -25.49 -14.15
C GLY A 253 -16.11 -26.32 -13.04
N ALA A 254 -15.87 -25.78 -11.84
CA ALA A 254 -15.32 -26.56 -10.72
C ALA A 254 -16.35 -27.50 -10.02
N GLY A 255 -17.65 -27.35 -10.29
CA GLY A 255 -18.71 -28.11 -9.62
C GLY A 255 -18.83 -27.79 -8.12
N ASP A 256 -19.40 -28.71 -7.33
CA ASP A 256 -19.52 -28.59 -5.85
C ASP A 256 -18.17 -28.76 -5.11
N PHE A 257 -17.02 -28.71 -5.81
CA PHE A 257 -15.68 -28.78 -5.19
C PHE A 257 -15.22 -27.44 -4.60
N LEU A 258 -16.13 -26.46 -4.50
CA LEU A 258 -15.84 -25.24 -3.78
C LEU A 258 -15.45 -25.58 -2.33
N PRO A 259 -14.38 -24.97 -1.78
CA PRO A 259 -14.04 -25.14 -0.39
C PRO A 259 -15.27 -24.85 0.46
N GLY A 260 -15.64 -25.78 1.34
CA GLY A 260 -16.58 -25.45 2.40
C GLY A 260 -15.92 -24.37 3.25
N LEU A 261 -16.53 -23.19 3.36
CA LEU A 261 -16.09 -22.05 4.18
C LEU A 261 -16.13 -22.34 5.70
N ASN A 262 -16.03 -23.61 6.09
CA ASN A 262 -16.46 -24.08 7.40
C ASN A 262 -15.41 -23.91 8.49
N ASP A 263 -14.16 -23.56 8.15
CA ASP A 263 -13.07 -23.29 9.10
C ASP A 263 -12.16 -22.15 8.61
N LEU A 264 -12.74 -21.00 8.27
CA LEU A 264 -11.96 -19.79 7.92
C LEU A 264 -11.08 -19.41 9.12
N VAL A 265 -9.78 -19.24 8.90
CA VAL A 265 -8.87 -18.71 9.92
C VAL A 265 -9.28 -17.26 10.17
N PRO A 266 -9.63 -16.88 11.41
CA PRO A 266 -10.04 -15.52 11.69
C PRO A 266 -8.87 -14.56 11.45
N PRO A 267 -9.12 -13.41 10.82
CA PRO A 267 -8.08 -12.42 10.55
C PRO A 267 -7.41 -11.94 11.84
N THR A 268 -6.10 -11.66 11.77
CA THR A 268 -5.29 -11.37 12.96
C THR A 268 -5.36 -9.90 13.38
N SER A 269 -5.39 -9.01 12.39
CA SER A 269 -5.43 -7.56 12.55
C SER A 269 -5.89 -6.91 11.24
N ALA A 270 -6.03 -5.58 11.20
CA ALA A 270 -6.29 -4.81 9.99
C ALA A 270 -5.09 -3.91 9.61
N ASP A 271 -3.88 -4.25 10.07
CA ASP A 271 -2.70 -3.42 9.86
C ASP A 271 -2.21 -3.49 8.41
N ILE A 272 -1.68 -2.37 7.92
CA ILE A 272 -0.94 -2.31 6.65
C ILE A 272 0.48 -1.82 6.97
N THR A 273 1.48 -2.64 6.67
CA THR A 273 2.89 -2.26 6.81
C THR A 273 3.60 -2.42 5.48
N ILE A 274 4.05 -1.31 4.92
CA ILE A 274 4.73 -1.28 3.62
C ILE A 274 6.12 -0.64 3.78
N GLY A 275 7.12 -1.26 3.17
CA GLY A 275 8.44 -0.69 2.96
C GLY A 275 8.40 0.51 2.01
N LYS A 276 8.99 0.37 0.83
CA LYS A 276 8.98 1.42 -0.20
C LYS A 276 7.92 1.12 -1.26
N ILE A 277 7.22 2.16 -1.74
CA ILE A 277 6.41 2.09 -2.95
C ILE A 277 7.04 2.97 -4.02
N THR A 278 7.26 2.44 -5.21
CA THR A 278 7.59 3.18 -6.43
C THR A 278 6.45 3.00 -7.42
N ASN A 279 5.74 4.08 -7.76
CA ASN A 279 4.61 4.04 -8.69
C ASN A 279 4.55 5.32 -9.54
N ASN A 280 5.38 5.37 -10.58
CA ASN A 280 5.64 6.60 -11.34
C ASN A 280 4.36 7.19 -11.96
N GLY A 281 3.96 8.38 -11.50
CA GLY A 281 2.74 9.06 -11.96
C GLY A 281 1.42 8.34 -11.62
N GLY A 282 1.48 7.24 -10.88
CA GLY A 282 0.34 6.36 -10.63
C GLY A 282 -0.44 6.67 -9.35
N LYS A 283 -1.46 5.84 -9.09
CA LYS A 283 -2.26 5.90 -7.86
C LYS A 283 -1.74 4.96 -6.80
N VAL A 284 -1.52 5.48 -5.59
CA VAL A 284 -1.28 4.67 -4.39
C VAL A 284 -2.47 4.86 -3.46
N PHE A 285 -3.22 3.79 -3.24
CA PHE A 285 -4.35 3.75 -2.35
C PHE A 285 -4.16 2.65 -1.29
N LEU A 286 -4.06 3.07 -0.03
CA LEU A 286 -3.94 2.19 1.12
C LEU A 286 -5.12 2.45 2.07
N THR A 287 -5.84 1.40 2.44
CA THR A 287 -6.96 1.55 3.39
C THR A 287 -7.16 0.33 4.28
N ASN A 288 -7.49 0.58 5.54
CA ASN A 288 -8.07 -0.42 6.43
C ASN A 288 -9.45 0.02 6.98
N GLN A 289 -10.07 0.97 6.26
CA GLN A 289 -11.38 1.59 6.54
C GLN A 289 -12.42 1.33 5.45
N TYR A 290 -12.03 0.84 4.28
CA TYR A 290 -13.01 0.45 3.27
C TYR A 290 -13.79 -0.78 3.76
N GLN A 291 -15.11 -0.65 3.92
CA GLN A 291 -16.01 -1.74 4.34
C GLN A 291 -15.40 -2.67 5.43
N PRO A 292 -15.06 -2.10 6.59
CA PRO A 292 -14.18 -2.73 7.54
C PRO A 292 -14.88 -3.87 8.28
N ASN A 293 -14.14 -4.94 8.57
CA ASN A 293 -14.54 -5.93 9.56
C ASN A 293 -14.52 -5.29 10.95
N LEU A 294 -15.71 -4.97 11.46
CA LEU A 294 -15.92 -4.30 12.75
C LEU A 294 -15.63 -5.21 13.96
N LEU A 295 -15.30 -6.48 13.75
CA LEU A 295 -14.87 -7.40 14.82
C LEU A 295 -13.35 -7.29 15.09
N LEU A 296 -12.59 -6.73 14.16
CA LEU A 296 -11.15 -6.48 14.33
C LEU A 296 -10.90 -5.22 15.18
N ASP A 297 -9.71 -5.16 15.78
CA ASP A 297 -9.34 -4.06 16.65
C ASP A 297 -9.45 -2.70 15.94
N THR A 298 -9.89 -1.70 16.70
CA THR A 298 -9.96 -0.31 16.27
C THR A 298 -8.61 0.38 16.31
N PHE A 299 -7.57 -0.20 16.94
CA PHE A 299 -6.23 0.37 17.01
C PHE A 299 -5.33 0.05 15.79
N ASN A 300 -5.88 -0.63 14.78
CA ASN A 300 -5.10 -0.99 13.60
C ASN A 300 -4.77 0.21 12.72
N GLY A 301 -3.53 0.24 12.22
CA GLY A 301 -2.94 1.38 11.54
C GLY A 301 -2.32 1.05 10.19
N ILE A 302 -1.84 2.09 9.54
CA ILE A 302 -1.12 2.04 8.27
C ILE A 302 0.24 2.68 8.50
N ILE A 303 1.31 1.93 8.25
CA ILE A 303 2.70 2.37 8.39
C ILE A 303 3.37 2.22 7.02
N VAL A 304 3.89 3.33 6.51
CA VAL A 304 4.63 3.34 5.24
C VAL A 304 6.01 3.97 5.45
N ARG A 305 7.05 3.32 4.93
CA ARG A 305 8.40 3.86 5.01
C ARG A 305 8.65 4.93 3.96
N GLU A 306 8.29 4.70 2.70
CA GLU A 306 8.56 5.65 1.61
C GLU A 306 7.59 5.44 0.45
N ILE A 307 7.18 6.53 -0.20
CA ILE A 307 6.40 6.50 -1.44
C ILE A 307 7.06 7.46 -2.45
N ASP A 308 7.44 6.92 -3.60
CA ASP A 308 7.89 7.67 -4.77
C ASP A 308 6.88 7.43 -5.89
N ALA A 309 6.06 8.44 -6.16
CA ALA A 309 5.12 8.45 -7.28
C ALA A 309 5.41 9.62 -8.22
N THR A 310 6.70 9.97 -8.35
CA THR A 310 7.13 11.03 -9.26
C THR A 310 6.86 10.68 -10.71
N ALA A 311 6.68 11.70 -11.56
CA ALA A 311 6.50 11.51 -12.99
C ALA A 311 7.40 12.47 -13.78
N THR A 312 7.92 12.01 -14.91
CA THR A 312 8.77 12.80 -15.81
C THR A 312 8.08 13.09 -17.15
N ASP A 313 6.76 12.93 -17.21
CA ASP A 313 5.95 13.14 -18.41
C ASP A 313 4.81 14.13 -18.17
N ASP A 314 4.03 14.37 -19.22
CA ASP A 314 2.94 15.35 -19.20
C ASP A 314 1.71 14.86 -18.40
N LEU A 315 1.69 13.62 -17.90
CA LEU A 315 0.57 13.07 -17.12
C LEU A 315 0.47 13.75 -15.74
N GLY A 316 1.61 14.19 -15.19
CA GLY A 316 1.70 14.75 -13.84
C GLY A 316 2.07 13.70 -12.79
N GLY A 317 2.42 14.16 -11.60
CA GLY A 317 2.82 13.30 -10.49
C GLY A 317 1.65 12.47 -9.97
N GLY A 318 1.97 11.33 -9.38
CA GLY A 318 0.99 10.35 -8.92
C GLY A 318 0.17 10.79 -7.71
N SER A 319 -0.93 10.11 -7.44
CA SER A 319 -1.81 10.44 -6.31
C SER A 319 -1.65 9.45 -5.16
N VAL A 320 -1.57 9.94 -3.93
CA VAL A 320 -1.42 9.11 -2.73
C VAL A 320 -2.61 9.33 -1.80
N ILE A 321 -3.34 8.26 -1.48
CA ILE A 321 -4.43 8.25 -0.52
C ILE A 321 -4.16 7.18 0.54
N ILE A 322 -4.16 7.59 1.80
CA ILE A 322 -4.12 6.69 2.96
C ILE A 322 -5.37 6.94 3.79
N ASP A 323 -6.18 5.91 4.02
CA ASP A 323 -7.42 5.99 4.79
C ASP A 323 -7.40 4.95 5.94
N SER A 324 -7.03 5.42 7.13
CA SER A 324 -6.71 4.60 8.29
C SER A 324 -7.80 4.57 9.37
N ARG A 325 -7.98 3.40 9.97
CA ARG A 325 -8.92 3.10 11.07
C ARG A 325 -8.45 3.65 12.40
N SER A 326 -7.15 3.85 12.57
CA SER A 326 -6.56 4.40 13.78
C SER A 326 -5.41 5.33 13.46
N LEU A 327 -4.27 4.77 13.05
CA LEU A 327 -3.01 5.48 12.93
C LEU A 327 -2.56 5.51 11.48
N ALA A 328 -2.16 6.66 10.97
CA ALA A 328 -1.43 6.75 9.70
C ALA A 328 -0.01 7.28 9.99
N ILE A 329 1.00 6.43 9.82
CA ILE A 329 2.39 6.76 10.13
C ILE A 329 3.23 6.77 8.85
N LEU A 330 3.89 7.90 8.60
CA LEU A 330 4.91 8.03 7.57
C LEU A 330 6.29 8.12 8.23
N ASN A 331 7.18 7.18 7.88
CA ASN A 331 8.55 7.12 8.41
C ASN A 331 9.59 7.74 7.47
N GLY A 332 9.18 8.16 6.28
CA GLY A 332 10.05 8.71 5.25
C GLY A 332 9.23 9.41 4.18
N THR A 333 9.85 9.67 3.04
CA THR A 333 9.35 10.65 2.08
C THR A 333 8.14 10.15 1.29
N VAL A 334 7.24 11.07 0.96
CA VAL A 334 6.19 10.91 -0.06
C VAL A 334 6.44 11.95 -1.15
N ASP A 335 6.95 11.53 -2.30
CA ASP A 335 7.17 12.41 -3.45
C ASP A 335 6.18 12.11 -4.57
N VAL A 336 5.34 13.09 -4.87
CA VAL A 336 4.34 13.06 -5.96
C VAL A 336 4.62 14.18 -6.96
N SER A 337 5.89 14.56 -7.12
CA SER A 337 6.29 15.65 -8.02
C SER A 337 6.29 15.24 -9.49
N ALA A 338 5.92 16.17 -10.37
CA ALA A 338 6.02 16.05 -11.82
C ALA A 338 7.31 16.71 -12.34
N SER A 339 8.46 16.24 -11.87
CA SER A 339 9.77 16.80 -12.23
C SER A 339 10.79 15.72 -12.57
N ASP A 340 11.67 16.01 -13.54
CA ASP A 340 12.84 15.17 -13.77
C ASP A 340 13.99 15.49 -12.79
N VAL A 341 15.05 14.69 -12.86
CA VAL A 341 16.29 14.85 -12.08
C VAL A 341 17.02 16.18 -12.33
N SER A 342 16.67 16.91 -13.39
CA SER A 342 17.22 18.24 -13.72
C SER A 342 16.39 19.39 -13.14
N GLY A 343 15.23 19.09 -12.54
CA GLY A 343 14.28 20.07 -12.01
C GLY A 343 13.38 20.68 -13.08
N THR A 344 13.26 20.05 -14.25
CA THR A 344 12.31 20.45 -15.29
C THR A 344 10.94 19.87 -14.97
N PHE A 345 9.87 20.68 -15.11
CA PHE A 345 8.49 20.27 -14.81
C PHE A 345 7.71 19.99 -16.10
N PHE A 346 7.04 18.84 -16.15
CA PHE A 346 6.32 18.35 -17.34
C PHE A 346 4.79 18.33 -17.15
N GLY A 347 4.34 18.14 -15.91
CA GLY A 347 2.93 18.13 -15.53
C GLY A 347 2.65 18.82 -14.20
N ASN A 348 1.46 18.61 -13.66
CA ASN A 348 1.11 19.07 -12.32
C ASN A 348 1.62 18.09 -11.26
N GLY A 349 1.97 18.57 -10.07
CA GLY A 349 2.23 17.71 -8.92
C GLY A 349 0.95 16.98 -8.52
N GLY A 350 1.10 15.76 -8.02
CA GLY A 350 -0.01 14.91 -7.62
C GLY A 350 -0.59 15.26 -6.26
N ASP A 351 -1.79 14.77 -5.98
CA ASP A 351 -2.47 15.01 -4.71
C ASP A 351 -2.05 14.00 -3.64
N VAL A 352 -1.93 14.44 -2.39
CA VAL A 352 -1.74 13.58 -1.21
C VAL A 352 -2.89 13.78 -0.24
N LYS A 353 -3.51 12.69 0.21
CA LYS A 353 -4.61 12.70 1.17
C LYS A 353 -4.42 11.65 2.24
N LEU A 354 -4.26 12.09 3.50
CA LEU A 354 -4.18 11.21 4.66
C LEU A 354 -5.44 11.42 5.52
N ILE A 355 -6.15 10.34 5.79
CA ILE A 355 -7.32 10.30 6.68
C ILE A 355 -7.05 9.29 7.78
N ALA A 356 -7.35 9.65 9.03
CA ALA A 356 -7.28 8.74 10.16
C ALA A 356 -8.41 9.02 11.17
N GLU A 357 -9.06 7.96 11.65
CA GLU A 357 -9.98 8.10 12.80
C GLU A 357 -9.25 8.33 14.13
N GLY A 358 -7.94 8.03 14.21
CA GLY A 358 -7.05 8.43 15.29
C GLY A 358 -5.98 9.40 14.77
N ASP A 359 -4.70 9.12 15.04
CA ASP A 359 -3.61 10.06 14.77
C ASP A 359 -3.01 9.92 13.35
N ILE A 360 -2.51 11.04 12.83
CA ILE A 360 -1.60 11.07 11.68
C ILE A 360 -0.22 11.53 12.18
N ILE A 361 0.80 10.71 11.97
CA ILE A 361 2.15 10.96 12.47
C ILE A 361 3.14 10.95 11.31
N LEU A 362 3.79 12.07 11.09
CA LEU A 362 4.94 12.19 10.18
C LEU A 362 6.20 12.27 11.05
N ASN A 363 6.95 11.18 11.05
CA ASN A 363 8.20 11.09 11.79
C ASN A 363 9.29 11.96 11.13
N ARG A 364 10.41 12.15 11.85
CA ARG A 364 11.53 12.98 11.39
C ARG A 364 11.99 12.57 9.98
N GLY A 365 12.02 13.53 9.05
CA GLY A 365 12.39 13.30 7.65
C GLY A 365 11.28 12.74 6.76
N ALA A 366 10.03 12.67 7.24
CA ALA A 366 8.87 12.28 6.44
C ALA A 366 8.36 13.46 5.58
N ASP A 367 9.22 13.92 4.66
CA ASP A 367 8.89 15.01 3.75
C ASP A 367 7.77 14.61 2.79
N ILE A 368 6.87 15.55 2.47
CA ILE A 368 5.86 15.38 1.43
C ILE A 368 6.05 16.47 0.37
N SER A 369 6.30 16.05 -0.88
CA SER A 369 6.56 16.94 -2.00
C SER A 369 5.55 16.75 -3.12
N SER A 370 4.84 17.83 -3.47
CA SER A 370 3.96 17.89 -4.63
C SER A 370 4.33 19.08 -5.51
N ASN A 371 5.43 18.93 -6.26
CA ASN A 371 5.95 19.98 -7.12
C ASN A 371 5.50 19.75 -8.58
N GLY A 372 5.13 20.81 -9.29
CA GLY A 372 4.78 20.72 -10.71
C GLY A 372 4.64 22.08 -11.38
N LEU A 373 4.13 22.08 -12.62
CA LEU A 373 3.64 23.29 -13.27
C LEU A 373 2.61 23.98 -12.36
N LEU A 374 1.63 23.22 -11.88
CA LEU A 374 0.88 23.50 -10.66
C LEU A 374 1.28 22.47 -9.61
N GLY A 375 1.51 22.88 -8.36
CA GLY A 375 1.60 21.91 -7.27
C GLY A 375 0.24 21.25 -7.01
N GLY A 376 0.23 20.03 -6.46
CA GLY A 376 -1.00 19.32 -6.07
C GLY A 376 -1.47 19.68 -4.66
N ASN A 377 -2.63 19.19 -4.27
CA ASN A 377 -3.21 19.38 -2.94
C ASN A 377 -2.60 18.41 -1.94
N ILE A 378 -2.41 18.86 -0.70
CA ILE A 378 -2.00 18.01 0.41
C ILE A 378 -3.03 18.16 1.52
N ILE A 379 -3.72 17.08 1.85
CA ILE A 379 -4.86 17.08 2.77
C ILE A 379 -4.59 16.10 3.91
N PHE A 380 -4.70 16.58 5.14
CA PHE A 380 -4.67 15.75 6.35
C PHE A 380 -5.98 15.91 7.11
N ASN A 381 -6.60 14.79 7.46
CA ASN A 381 -7.85 14.74 8.21
C ASN A 381 -7.76 13.67 9.31
N SER A 382 -7.53 14.11 10.54
CA SER A 382 -7.51 13.27 11.73
C SER A 382 -8.71 13.61 12.62
N LYS A 383 -9.25 12.66 13.37
CA LYS A 383 -10.20 12.98 14.46
C LYS A 383 -9.49 13.34 15.77
N ASP A 384 -8.24 12.92 15.92
CA ASP A 384 -7.40 13.11 17.10
C ASP A 384 -6.22 14.05 16.79
N GLU A 385 -4.97 13.58 16.82
CA GLU A 385 -3.78 14.40 16.63
C GLU A 385 -3.15 14.26 15.23
N ILE A 386 -2.71 15.39 14.67
CA ILE A 386 -1.74 15.42 13.57
C ILE A 386 -0.41 15.93 14.12
N SER A 387 0.63 15.11 14.06
CA SER A 387 1.97 15.43 14.56
C SER A 387 3.00 15.33 13.44
N ILE A 388 3.73 16.42 13.19
CA ILE A 388 4.74 16.52 12.15
C ILE A 388 6.04 17.03 12.76
N ALA A 389 7.09 16.20 12.71
CA ALA A 389 8.40 16.48 13.28
C ALA A 389 9.50 16.49 12.21
N GLU A 390 10.44 17.43 12.30
CA GLU A 390 11.58 17.63 11.39
C GLU A 390 11.30 17.30 9.90
N SER A 391 10.19 17.82 9.35
CA SER A 391 9.72 17.48 7.99
C SER A 391 9.29 18.70 7.18
N PHE A 392 9.44 18.64 5.85
CA PHE A 392 8.96 19.60 4.89
C PHE A 392 7.74 19.06 4.13
N ILE A 393 6.62 19.77 4.23
CA ILE A 393 5.37 19.46 3.55
C ILE A 393 5.10 20.59 2.57
N GLY A 394 5.20 20.32 1.26
CA GLY A 394 5.19 21.37 0.26
C GLY A 394 4.44 21.06 -1.01
N SER A 395 3.63 22.03 -1.43
CA SER A 395 3.06 22.10 -2.78
C SER A 395 3.69 23.28 -3.52
N ARG A 396 4.39 23.02 -4.63
CA ARG A 396 5.14 24.06 -5.35
C ARG A 396 4.74 24.17 -6.82
N THR A 397 4.42 25.39 -7.22
CA THR A 397 4.01 25.80 -8.57
C THR A 397 5.16 26.45 -9.33
N HIS A 398 5.39 26.04 -10.57
CA HIS A 398 6.48 26.54 -11.43
C HIS A 398 6.02 27.07 -12.79
N THR A 399 4.71 27.07 -13.06
CA THR A 399 4.15 27.54 -14.34
C THR A 399 4.45 29.02 -14.61
N ASN A 400 4.63 29.38 -15.88
CA ASN A 400 4.71 30.76 -16.36
C ASN A 400 3.35 31.33 -16.81
N VAL A 401 2.26 30.63 -16.50
CA VAL A 401 0.90 31.08 -16.81
C VAL A 401 0.39 31.94 -15.66
N VAL A 402 -0.03 33.17 -15.95
CA VAL A 402 -0.61 34.10 -14.97
C VAL A 402 -2.07 33.73 -14.68
N GLY A 403 -2.48 33.82 -13.41
CA GLY A 403 -3.88 33.64 -12.98
C GLY A 403 -4.34 32.19 -12.83
N VAL A 404 -3.41 31.23 -12.83
CA VAL A 404 -3.65 29.85 -12.38
C VAL A 404 -3.08 29.67 -10.98
N THR A 405 -3.72 28.85 -10.15
CA THR A 405 -3.33 28.65 -8.74
C THR A 405 -2.86 27.21 -8.54
N GLY A 406 -1.77 27.03 -7.80
CA GLY A 406 -1.35 25.73 -7.30
C GLY A 406 -2.29 25.14 -6.26
N GLY A 407 -2.09 23.86 -5.95
CA GLY A 407 -2.81 23.14 -4.92
C GLY A 407 -2.61 23.71 -3.51
N GLU A 408 -3.58 23.43 -2.65
CA GLU A 408 -3.63 23.91 -1.27
C GLU A 408 -3.11 22.87 -0.27
N ILE A 409 -2.67 23.32 0.91
CA ILE A 409 -2.45 22.44 2.07
C ILE A 409 -3.60 22.62 3.05
N GLN A 410 -4.29 21.53 3.41
CA GLN A 410 -5.41 21.53 4.34
C GLN A 410 -5.16 20.57 5.50
N VAL A 411 -5.33 21.05 6.73
CA VAL A 411 -5.15 20.27 7.96
C VAL A 411 -6.42 20.37 8.80
N THR A 412 -7.06 19.24 9.09
CA THR A 412 -8.20 19.13 10.02
C THR A 412 -7.90 18.10 11.10
N ALA A 413 -8.02 18.50 12.38
CA ALA A 413 -7.71 17.64 13.53
C ALA A 413 -8.48 18.05 14.79
N ASN A 414 -8.39 17.24 15.85
CA ASN A 414 -8.63 17.77 17.19
C ASN A 414 -7.43 18.61 17.66
N SER A 415 -6.20 18.09 17.49
CA SER A 415 -4.96 18.79 17.80
C SER A 415 -3.98 18.71 16.63
N PHE A 416 -3.26 19.80 16.36
CA PHE A 416 -2.20 19.85 15.35
C PHE A 416 -0.89 20.35 15.96
N SER A 417 0.18 19.59 15.77
CA SER A 417 1.52 19.87 16.27
C SER A 417 2.53 19.90 15.13
N LEU A 418 3.27 21.00 15.00
CA LEU A 418 4.33 21.20 14.02
C LEU A 418 5.65 21.52 14.73
N THR A 419 6.54 20.55 14.82
CA THR A 419 7.69 20.61 15.72
C THR A 419 9.05 20.49 15.04
N GLU A 420 10.11 20.84 15.77
CA GLU A 420 11.50 20.51 15.43
C GLU A 420 11.99 21.11 14.09
N GLY A 421 11.48 22.28 13.73
CA GLY A 421 11.85 22.97 12.49
C GLY A 421 11.04 22.56 11.26
N SER A 422 9.97 21.81 11.45
CA SER A 422 9.07 21.39 10.37
C SER A 422 8.43 22.56 9.63
N THR A 423 8.17 22.38 8.34
CA THR A 423 7.64 23.43 7.47
C THR A 423 6.42 22.93 6.69
N LEU A 424 5.31 23.67 6.72
CA LEU A 424 4.19 23.53 5.78
C LEU A 424 4.18 24.73 4.83
N ALA A 425 4.28 24.48 3.54
CA ALA A 425 4.45 25.55 2.57
C ALA A 425 3.73 25.33 1.24
N THR A 426 2.95 26.31 0.81
CA THR A 426 2.59 26.47 -0.60
C THR A 426 3.49 27.54 -1.22
N ILE A 427 4.09 27.25 -2.37
CA ILE A 427 5.10 28.12 -2.98
C ILE A 427 4.82 28.29 -4.46
N THR A 428 5.03 29.49 -4.98
CA THR A 428 5.20 29.71 -6.41
C THR A 428 6.60 30.22 -6.71
N SER A 429 7.23 29.63 -7.73
CA SER A 429 8.51 30.03 -8.31
C SER A 429 8.36 30.53 -9.75
N GLY A 430 7.13 30.64 -10.26
CA GLY A 430 6.81 31.05 -11.63
C GLY A 430 5.87 32.25 -11.67
N ALA A 431 5.02 32.31 -12.71
CA ALA A 431 4.00 33.34 -12.88
C ALA A 431 2.60 32.96 -12.33
N GLY A 432 2.42 31.70 -11.91
CA GLY A 432 1.19 31.22 -11.27
C GLY A 432 1.11 31.64 -9.80
N ASP A 433 -0.09 31.62 -9.25
CA ASP A 433 -0.34 31.88 -7.83
C ASP A 433 0.02 30.65 -6.97
N ALA A 434 0.56 30.88 -5.79
CA ALA A 434 0.73 29.83 -4.78
C ALA A 434 -0.64 29.47 -4.17
N GLY A 435 -0.84 28.21 -3.81
CA GLY A 435 -2.05 27.79 -3.08
C GLY A 435 -2.14 28.40 -1.68
N ALA A 436 -3.25 28.15 -0.99
CA ALA A 436 -3.44 28.54 0.41
C ALA A 436 -3.00 27.43 1.38
N VAL A 437 -2.68 27.81 2.62
CA VAL A 437 -2.55 26.87 3.74
C VAL A 437 -3.70 27.09 4.72
N LYS A 438 -4.53 26.07 4.96
CA LYS A 438 -5.71 26.13 5.83
C LYS A 438 -5.62 25.10 6.93
N ILE A 439 -5.71 25.55 8.18
CA ILE A 439 -5.57 24.70 9.37
C ILE A 439 -6.78 24.92 10.27
N ALA A 440 -7.47 23.84 10.61
CA ALA A 440 -8.58 23.82 11.54
C ALA A 440 -8.35 22.71 12.56
N ALA A 441 -7.98 23.09 13.79
CA ALA A 441 -7.89 22.14 14.90
C ALA A 441 -8.87 22.53 16.00
N THR A 442 -9.72 21.61 16.48
CA THR A 442 -10.79 22.00 17.43
C THR A 442 -10.26 22.43 18.80
N ASP A 443 -9.17 21.82 19.27
CA ASP A 443 -8.59 22.09 20.59
C ASP A 443 -7.29 22.89 20.49
N LEU A 444 -6.24 22.32 19.88
CA LEU A 444 -4.90 22.89 19.92
C LEU A 444 -4.28 23.03 18.53
N VAL A 445 -3.68 24.18 18.25
CA VAL A 445 -2.59 24.29 17.28
C VAL A 445 -1.32 24.69 18.00
N ARG A 446 -0.31 23.84 17.93
CA ARG A 446 1.02 24.07 18.49
C ARG A 446 2.06 24.11 17.37
N LEU A 447 2.80 25.20 17.27
CA LEU A 447 4.05 25.23 16.52
C LEU A 447 5.17 25.45 17.52
N ASP A 448 6.13 24.54 17.52
CA ASP A 448 7.25 24.57 18.45
C ASP A 448 8.51 24.15 17.72
N GLY A 449 9.29 25.11 17.27
CA GLY A 449 10.38 24.77 16.37
C GLY A 449 11.61 25.58 16.62
N GLU A 450 12.64 24.86 17.05
CA GLU A 450 13.97 24.94 16.48
C GLU A 450 14.45 23.54 16.13
N SER A 451 14.94 23.34 14.91
CA SER A 451 15.78 22.18 14.61
C SER A 451 17.09 22.25 15.38
N ASN A 452 17.89 21.18 15.37
CA ASN A 452 19.26 21.19 15.92
C ASN A 452 20.15 22.32 15.33
N GLY A 453 19.76 22.91 14.19
CA GLY A 453 20.43 24.04 13.54
C GLY A 453 19.78 25.41 13.77
N GLY A 454 18.78 25.52 14.65
CA GLY A 454 18.07 26.77 14.94
C GLY A 454 17.10 27.21 13.84
N THR A 455 16.68 26.30 12.95
CA THR A 455 15.65 26.59 11.93
C THR A 455 14.28 26.50 12.58
N PRO A 456 13.45 27.56 12.53
CA PRO A 456 12.15 27.53 13.17
C PRO A 456 11.11 26.71 12.41
N SER A 457 10.10 26.21 13.13
CA SER A 457 8.91 25.62 12.52
C SER A 457 8.10 26.72 11.81
N ARG A 458 7.63 26.44 10.58
CA ARG A 458 7.06 27.47 9.70
C ARG A 458 5.81 27.01 8.98
N ILE A 459 4.82 27.90 8.89
CA ILE A 459 3.66 27.73 8.01
C ILE A 459 3.57 28.96 7.10
N PHE A 460 3.58 28.76 5.79
CA PHE A 460 3.43 29.89 4.87
C PHE A 460 2.87 29.57 3.49
N SER A 461 2.28 30.60 2.88
CA SER A 461 2.09 30.69 1.43
C SER A 461 3.01 31.79 0.89
N ARG A 462 3.79 31.46 -0.16
CA ARG A 462 4.89 32.33 -0.59
C ARG A 462 5.10 32.43 -2.10
N VAL A 463 5.43 33.65 -2.51
CA VAL A 463 5.94 33.96 -3.86
C VAL A 463 7.44 34.16 -3.74
N ASN A 464 8.22 33.27 -4.37
CA ASN A 464 9.68 33.29 -4.27
C ASN A 464 10.32 34.52 -4.95
N PRO A 465 11.58 34.83 -4.62
CA PRO A 465 12.34 35.85 -5.34
C PRO A 465 12.31 35.59 -6.85
N ALA A 466 12.14 36.67 -7.62
CA ALA A 466 12.03 36.65 -9.09
C ALA A 466 10.78 35.94 -9.68
N ALA A 467 9.84 35.44 -8.86
CA ALA A 467 8.53 34.99 -9.31
C ALA A 467 7.52 36.15 -9.40
N GLU A 468 6.45 35.98 -10.19
CA GLU A 468 5.36 36.94 -10.37
C GLU A 468 4.00 36.26 -10.16
N GLY A 469 3.47 36.29 -8.95
CA GLY A 469 2.19 35.65 -8.63
C GLY A 469 1.70 36.11 -7.27
N ASN A 470 0.53 35.63 -6.86
CA ASN A 470 -0.04 35.95 -5.56
C ASN A 470 0.08 34.77 -4.60
N SER A 471 0.24 35.07 -3.31
CA SER A 471 0.13 34.09 -2.24
C SER A 471 -1.35 33.84 -1.92
N GLY A 472 -1.72 32.56 -1.80
CA GLY A 472 -3.05 32.15 -1.34
C GLY A 472 -3.31 32.47 0.14
N GLY A 473 -2.28 32.88 0.88
CA GLY A 473 -2.36 33.22 2.29
C GLY A 473 -2.44 32.01 3.23
N THR A 474 -2.68 32.30 4.50
CA THR A 474 -2.75 31.28 5.55
C THR A 474 -3.92 31.54 6.48
N GLU A 475 -4.72 30.51 6.74
CA GLU A 475 -5.83 30.55 7.68
C GLU A 475 -5.64 29.49 8.77
N LEU A 476 -5.75 29.90 10.04
CA LEU A 476 -5.67 29.03 11.20
C LEU A 476 -6.89 29.28 12.10
N THR A 477 -7.64 28.23 12.42
CA THR A 477 -8.73 28.28 13.40
C THR A 477 -8.52 27.23 14.50
N THR A 478 -8.60 27.66 15.76
CA THR A 478 -8.46 26.77 16.92
C THR A 478 -9.09 27.30 18.22
N SER A 479 -9.14 26.47 19.26
CA SER A 479 -9.44 26.92 20.62
C SER A 479 -8.19 27.56 21.25
N THR A 480 -7.07 26.84 21.26
CA THR A 480 -5.81 27.26 21.87
C THR A 480 -4.71 27.29 20.80
N LEU A 481 -4.05 28.44 20.67
CA LEU A 481 -2.88 28.61 19.80
C LEU A 481 -1.61 28.77 20.64
N GLU A 482 -0.62 27.94 20.36
CA GLU A 482 0.70 27.97 20.97
C GLU A 482 1.79 28.11 19.91
N LEU A 483 2.54 29.21 19.91
CA LEU A 483 3.69 29.43 19.04
C LEU A 483 4.94 29.65 19.91
N PHE A 484 5.89 28.72 19.87
CA PHE A 484 7.09 28.70 20.72
C PHE A 484 8.38 28.72 19.91
N ASN A 485 9.47 29.10 20.58
CA ASN A 485 10.85 28.98 20.10
C ASN A 485 11.07 29.59 18.71
N GLY A 486 10.42 30.72 18.42
CA GLY A 486 10.57 31.39 17.13
C GLY A 486 9.80 30.77 15.96
N ALA A 487 8.79 29.92 16.24
CA ALA A 487 7.84 29.44 15.24
C ALA A 487 7.16 30.58 14.46
N GLN A 488 6.86 30.36 13.17
CA GLN A 488 6.37 31.41 12.27
C GLN A 488 5.12 30.97 11.49
N VAL A 489 4.18 31.90 11.35
CA VAL A 489 3.03 31.81 10.45
C VAL A 489 3.02 33.06 9.58
N SER A 490 3.18 32.92 8.27
CA SER A 490 3.31 34.07 7.37
C SER A 490 2.66 33.87 6.00
N GLY A 491 2.17 34.96 5.42
CA GLY A 491 1.90 35.10 3.99
C GLY A 491 2.90 36.12 3.51
N SER A 492 3.76 35.76 2.56
CA SER A 492 4.84 36.66 2.13
C SER A 492 5.10 36.57 0.64
N THR A 493 5.32 37.73 0.02
CA THR A 493 5.93 37.83 -1.30
C THR A 493 7.36 38.31 -1.14
N GLU A 494 8.31 37.49 -1.58
CA GLU A 494 9.68 37.94 -1.86
C GLU A 494 9.87 38.28 -3.34
N GLY A 495 8.91 37.89 -4.19
CA GLY A 495 8.78 38.30 -5.59
C GLY A 495 7.74 39.40 -5.81
N VAL A 496 7.10 39.39 -6.99
CA VAL A 496 6.08 40.36 -7.40
C VAL A 496 4.68 39.78 -7.19
N GLY A 497 3.79 40.54 -6.53
CA GLY A 497 2.37 40.21 -6.35
C GLY A 497 1.88 40.41 -4.91
N ASP A 498 0.64 40.00 -4.62
CA ASP A 498 0.04 40.12 -3.28
C ASP A 498 0.56 39.01 -2.34
N GLY A 499 1.02 39.40 -1.15
CA GLY A 499 1.52 38.49 -0.11
C GLY A 499 0.44 37.63 0.55
N GLY A 500 -0.83 37.88 0.21
CA GLY A 500 -1.96 37.15 0.73
C GLY A 500 -2.30 37.57 2.16
N THR A 501 -3.38 37.02 2.70
CA THR A 501 -3.81 37.30 4.08
C THR A 501 -3.36 36.21 5.04
N VAL A 502 -2.83 36.60 6.19
CA VAL A 502 -2.71 35.71 7.36
C VAL A 502 -3.85 35.97 8.33
N LYS A 503 -4.73 34.97 8.48
CA LYS A 503 -5.91 35.03 9.35
C LYS A 503 -5.81 33.97 10.43
N ILE A 504 -5.75 34.41 11.68
CA ILE A 504 -5.68 33.53 12.86
C ILE A 504 -6.88 33.79 13.74
N THR A 505 -7.64 32.72 14.04
CA THR A 505 -8.81 32.72 14.91
C THR A 505 -8.60 31.73 16.05
N ALA A 506 -8.27 32.23 17.24
CA ALA A 506 -8.23 31.44 18.46
C ALA A 506 -9.39 31.85 19.38
N THR A 507 -10.17 30.88 19.86
CA THR A 507 -11.40 31.17 20.63
C THR A 507 -11.20 31.21 22.14
N ASN A 508 -10.20 30.49 22.66
CA ASN A 508 -9.88 30.42 24.07
C ASN A 508 -8.60 31.19 24.42
N SER A 509 -7.43 30.72 23.95
CA SER A 509 -6.14 31.31 24.32
C SER A 509 -5.15 31.41 23.17
N VAL A 510 -4.22 32.36 23.29
CA VAL A 510 -3.08 32.53 22.38
C VAL A 510 -1.85 32.73 23.25
N ARG A 511 -0.84 31.87 23.09
CA ARG A 511 0.46 31.98 23.75
C ARG A 511 1.56 32.05 22.69
N LEU A 512 2.37 33.10 22.77
CA LEU A 512 3.45 33.37 21.84
C LEU A 512 4.75 33.55 22.65
N ASP A 513 5.76 32.74 22.35
CA ASP A 513 7.12 32.89 22.86
C ASP A 513 8.07 33.01 21.66
N GLY A 514 8.59 34.22 21.45
CA GLY A 514 9.07 34.67 20.15
C GLY A 514 10.58 34.69 19.99
N GLU A 515 11.35 34.23 20.98
CA GLU A 515 12.80 34.18 20.90
C GLU A 515 13.24 32.75 20.56
N SER A 516 13.88 32.60 19.41
CA SER A 516 14.66 31.40 19.12
C SER A 516 16.00 31.41 19.90
N SER A 517 16.68 30.28 20.07
CA SER A 517 18.01 30.16 20.69
C SER A 517 19.07 31.03 20.00
N ASN A 518 18.82 31.40 18.75
CA ASN A 518 19.62 32.28 17.91
C ASN A 518 19.21 33.76 18.01
N GLY A 519 18.28 34.12 18.90
CA GLY A 519 17.86 35.50 19.18
C GLY A 519 17.00 36.13 18.08
N LEU A 520 16.46 35.32 17.15
CA LEU A 520 15.57 35.83 16.10
C LEU A 520 14.21 36.18 16.73
N LEU A 521 13.91 37.48 16.76
CA LEU A 521 12.62 38.01 17.22
C LEU A 521 11.60 37.90 16.07
N VAL A 522 10.59 37.06 16.20
CA VAL A 522 9.61 36.85 15.13
C VAL A 522 8.55 37.96 15.13
N VAL A 523 8.45 38.69 14.02
CA VAL A 523 7.38 39.65 13.75
C VAL A 523 6.26 38.94 13.01
N TYR A 524 5.09 38.83 13.65
CA TYR A 524 3.88 38.32 13.02
C TYR A 524 3.28 39.37 12.09
N SER A 525 3.28 39.15 10.78
CA SER A 525 2.45 39.94 9.84
C SER A 525 1.06 39.31 9.71
N ALA A 526 0.28 39.32 10.80
CA ALA A 526 -1.05 38.73 10.82
C ALA A 526 -2.09 39.68 11.45
N ARG A 527 -3.32 39.67 10.91
CA ARG A 527 -4.46 40.29 11.57
C ARG A 527 -5.07 39.30 12.56
N LEU A 528 -4.65 39.37 13.83
CA LEU A 528 -5.19 38.54 14.90
C LEU A 528 -6.60 39.02 15.30
N ILE A 529 -7.62 38.17 15.17
CA ILE A 529 -8.99 38.47 15.62
C ILE A 529 -9.30 37.64 16.87
N ARG A 530 -9.16 38.24 18.06
CA ARG A 530 -9.65 37.65 19.31
C ARG A 530 -11.15 37.94 19.47
N LYS A 531 -11.99 36.90 19.40
CA LYS A 531 -13.44 37.05 19.65
C LYS A 531 -13.72 36.88 21.15
N LEU A 532 -13.45 37.91 21.94
CA LEU A 532 -13.88 37.96 23.34
C LEU A 532 -15.42 37.94 23.39
N ARG A 533 -16.03 36.83 23.84
CA ARG A 533 -17.40 36.90 24.38
C ARG A 533 -17.32 37.62 25.71
N ALA A 534 -17.55 38.94 25.70
CA ALA A 534 -17.86 39.66 26.93
C ALA A 534 -19.21 39.13 27.43
N THR A 535 -19.20 38.35 28.52
CA THR A 535 -20.38 38.27 29.40
C THR A 535 -20.60 39.67 29.99
N PRO A 536 -21.80 40.25 29.90
CA PRO A 536 -22.07 41.53 30.53
C PRO A 536 -22.08 41.31 32.05
N GLY A 537 -21.06 41.86 32.71
CA GLY A 537 -21.02 42.01 34.16
C GLY A 537 -19.99 41.13 34.83
N GLU A 538 -18.78 41.66 35.01
CA GLU A 538 -18.13 41.75 36.31
C GLU A 538 -16.91 42.68 36.18
N SER A 539 -16.96 43.74 36.98
CA SER A 539 -15.91 44.73 37.17
C SER A 539 -14.97 44.29 38.29
N SER A 540 -13.71 44.72 38.18
CA SER A 540 -12.54 44.58 39.07
C SER A 540 -11.71 43.32 38.90
#